data_AF-A0A7V8W4B3-F1
#
_entry.id   AF-A0A7V8W4B3-F1
#
_cell.length_a   1.000
_cell.length_b   1.000
_cell.length_c   1.000
_cell.angle_alpha   90.00
_cell.angle_beta   90.00
_cell.angle_gamma   90.00
#
_symmetry.space_group_name_H-M   'P 1'
#
loop_
_entity.id
_entity.type
_entity.pdbx_description
1 polymer ?
#
loop_
_entity_poly.entity_id
_entity_poly.type
_entity_poly.pdbx_seq_one_letter_code
_entity_poly.pdbx_strand_id
1 'polypeptide(L)'
;IHGSTSGGNVDGEGIHGELVVSTSGGNIDLENMYGSVDAATSGGNIHATVKELGKYLTLSNSSGNIDAQVPNKGMDLKLSANKIKTETLNNFIGKKEEGELTGTINGGGIPVKINTGSGKISLSFK
;
A
#
# COMPACT_ATOMS: atom_id res chain seq x y z
N ILE A 1 8.46 -4.75 13.86
CA ILE A 1 8.82 -3.37 14.27
C ILE A 1 7.52 -2.58 14.43
N HIS A 2 7.36 -1.85 15.53
CA HIS A 2 6.17 -1.03 15.81
C HIS A 2 6.60 0.42 16.05
N GLY A 3 5.92 1.40 15.46
CA GLY A 3 6.20 2.82 15.66
C GLY A 3 4.97 3.69 15.48
N SER A 4 4.81 4.72 16.31
CA SER A 4 3.72 5.70 16.17
C SER A 4 4.19 7.13 16.43
N THR A 5 3.62 8.09 15.71
CA THR A 5 3.87 9.53 15.94
C THR A 5 2.58 10.35 15.81
N SER A 6 2.53 11.54 16.40
CA SER A 6 1.35 12.43 16.33
C SER A 6 1.44 13.49 15.24
N GLY A 7 2.51 13.50 14.44
CA GLY A 7 2.76 14.54 13.43
C GLY A 7 4.16 14.54 12.82
N GLY A 8 5.05 13.66 13.30
CA GLY A 8 6.35 13.43 12.66
C GLY A 8 6.22 12.47 11.47
N ASN A 9 7.16 12.59 10.54
CA ASN A 9 7.30 11.64 9.45
C ASN A 9 7.81 10.29 9.99
N VAL A 10 7.49 9.22 9.27
CA VAL A 10 8.00 7.88 9.53
C VAL A 10 8.77 7.43 8.32
N ASP A 11 10.08 7.26 8.49
CA ASP A 11 10.98 6.77 7.46
C ASP A 11 11.45 5.36 7.81
N GLY A 12 11.37 4.42 6.86
CA GLY A 12 11.85 3.07 7.04
C GLY A 12 12.52 2.55 5.78
N GLU A 13 13.76 2.06 5.89
CA GLU A 13 14.52 1.55 4.74
C GLU A 13 15.06 0.14 5.03
N GLY A 14 14.95 -0.76 4.06
CA GLY A 14 15.63 -2.06 4.10
C GLY A 14 15.12 -2.97 5.22
N ILE A 15 13.85 -2.84 5.59
CA ILE A 15 13.28 -3.57 6.72
C ILE A 15 12.86 -4.97 6.30
N HIS A 16 13.35 -5.96 7.04
CA HIS A 16 12.98 -7.36 6.92
C HIS A 16 11.98 -7.76 8.00
N GLY A 17 10.96 -8.53 7.63
CA GLY A 17 9.94 -9.03 8.55
C GLY A 17 8.67 -8.16 8.59
N GLU A 18 8.05 -8.05 9.75
CA GLU A 18 6.78 -7.32 9.91
C GLU A 18 7.01 -5.89 10.42
N LEU A 19 6.47 -4.91 9.70
CA LEU A 19 6.46 -3.49 10.07
C LEU A 19 5.02 -3.02 10.28
N VAL A 20 4.74 -2.43 11.45
CA VAL A 20 3.46 -1.80 11.79
C VAL A 20 3.74 -0.37 12.22
N VAL A 21 3.32 0.61 11.41
CA VAL A 21 3.59 2.03 11.69
C VAL A 21 2.37 2.91 11.49
N SER A 22 2.26 3.95 12.31
CA SER A 22 1.21 4.95 12.14
C SER A 22 1.64 6.38 12.48
N THR A 23 1.05 7.37 11.81
CA THR A 23 1.18 8.78 12.16
C THR A 23 -0.15 9.51 11.99
N SER A 24 -0.31 10.67 12.61
CA SER A 24 -1.57 11.45 12.47
C SER A 24 -1.51 12.46 11.32
N GLY A 25 -0.36 13.11 11.13
CA GLY A 25 -0.20 14.19 10.13
C GLY A 25 1.07 14.13 9.30
N GLY A 26 2.01 13.25 9.65
CA GLY A 26 3.26 13.11 8.91
C GLY A 26 3.13 12.21 7.68
N ASN A 27 4.14 12.27 6.82
CA ASN A 27 4.30 11.32 5.73
C ASN A 27 4.86 10.00 6.26
N ILE A 28 4.55 8.91 5.55
CA ILE A 28 5.19 7.62 5.77
C ILE A 28 5.92 7.26 4.48
N ASP A 29 7.24 7.16 4.55
CA ASP A 29 8.10 6.85 3.43
C ASP A 29 8.85 5.53 3.74
N LEU A 30 8.43 4.45 3.08
CA LEU A 30 8.96 3.09 3.26
C LEU A 30 9.68 2.62 1.99
N GLU A 31 10.98 2.38 2.11
CA GLU A 31 11.83 1.97 1.01
C GLU A 31 12.38 0.56 1.23
N ASN A 32 12.45 -0.23 0.15
CA ASN A 32 13.05 -1.56 0.16
C ASN A 32 12.51 -2.46 1.29
N MET A 33 11.18 -2.63 1.34
CA MET A 33 10.54 -3.49 2.33
C MET A 33 10.58 -4.96 1.91
N TYR A 34 10.96 -5.85 2.84
CA TYR A 34 11.05 -7.30 2.65
C TYR A 34 10.21 -8.02 3.73
N GLY A 35 8.90 -8.08 3.53
CA GLY A 35 7.99 -8.76 4.45
C GLY A 35 6.59 -8.15 4.51
N SER A 36 5.97 -8.18 5.69
CA SER A 36 4.61 -7.68 5.90
C SER A 36 4.63 -6.22 6.33
N VAL A 37 3.70 -5.42 5.80
CA VAL A 37 3.63 -3.99 6.14
C VAL A 37 2.19 -3.60 6.47
N ASP A 38 1.99 -2.95 7.61
CA ASP A 38 0.80 -2.21 7.99
C ASP A 38 1.20 -0.75 8.25
N ALA A 39 0.74 0.18 7.41
CA ALA A 39 1.07 1.60 7.53
C ALA A 39 -0.19 2.47 7.45
N ALA A 40 -0.32 3.41 8.39
CA ALA A 40 -1.49 4.29 8.45
C ALA A 40 -1.16 5.77 8.73
N THR A 41 -1.73 6.70 7.97
CA THR A 41 -1.69 8.15 8.26
C THR A 41 -3.06 8.80 8.07
N SER A 42 -3.34 9.95 8.71
CA SER A 42 -4.59 10.68 8.47
C SER A 42 -4.43 11.85 7.49
N GLY A 43 -3.34 12.62 7.62
CA GLY A 43 -3.15 13.86 6.84
C GLY A 43 -1.98 13.87 5.85
N GLY A 44 -0.97 13.00 6.02
CA GLY A 44 0.21 12.96 5.14
C GLY A 44 0.03 12.02 3.95
N ASN A 45 1.09 11.80 3.17
CA ASN A 45 1.11 10.80 2.10
C ASN A 45 1.80 9.51 2.57
N ILE A 46 1.53 8.41 1.87
CA ILE A 46 2.24 7.15 2.07
C ILE A 46 2.95 6.78 0.77
N HIS A 47 4.28 6.70 0.79
CA HIS A 47 5.07 6.05 -0.24
C HIS A 47 5.59 4.71 0.30
N ALA A 48 5.33 3.63 -0.43
CA ALA A 48 5.82 2.31 -0.04
C ALA A 48 6.39 1.55 -1.24
N THR A 49 7.68 1.20 -1.16
CA THR A 49 8.33 0.30 -2.11
C THR A 49 8.61 -1.04 -1.44
N VAL A 50 7.86 -2.06 -1.84
CA VAL A 50 8.00 -3.43 -1.35
C VAL A 50 8.74 -4.26 -2.39
N LYS A 51 9.84 -4.89 -1.98
CA LYS A 51 10.65 -5.79 -2.81
C LYS A 51 10.21 -7.24 -2.68
N GLU A 52 9.80 -7.62 -1.47
CA GLU A 52 9.28 -8.95 -1.18
C GLU A 52 8.06 -8.82 -0.26
N LEU A 53 6.93 -9.35 -0.72
CA LEU A 53 5.71 -9.38 0.07
C LEU A 53 5.77 -10.56 1.04
N GLY A 54 5.51 -10.29 2.32
CA GLY A 54 5.34 -11.28 3.36
C GLY A 54 3.90 -11.81 3.41
N LYS A 55 3.25 -11.69 4.57
CA LYS A 55 1.88 -12.19 4.78
C LYS A 55 0.81 -11.24 4.24
N TYR A 56 1.08 -9.93 4.22
CA TYR A 56 0.13 -8.91 3.79
C TYR A 56 0.83 -7.57 3.51
N LEU A 57 0.14 -6.71 2.76
CA LEU A 57 0.44 -5.28 2.64
C LEU A 57 -0.86 -4.51 2.88
N THR A 58 -0.90 -3.71 3.94
CA THR A 58 -2.03 -2.84 4.28
C THR A 58 -1.54 -1.41 4.36
N LEU A 59 -2.08 -0.53 3.51
CA LEU A 59 -1.77 0.90 3.52
C LEU A 59 -3.06 1.69 3.66
N SER A 60 -3.16 2.52 4.70
CA SER A 60 -4.38 3.25 5.03
C SER A 60 -4.12 4.75 5.14
N ASN A 61 -4.94 5.54 4.45
CA ASN A 61 -4.93 7.00 4.54
C ASN A 61 -6.37 7.54 4.67
N SER A 62 -6.53 8.74 5.24
CA SER A 62 -7.81 9.44 5.26
C SER A 62 -7.88 10.56 4.22
N SER A 63 -6.84 11.40 4.10
CA SER A 63 -6.89 12.63 3.28
C SER A 63 -5.71 12.84 2.34
N GLY A 64 -4.72 11.95 2.33
CA GLY A 64 -3.56 12.01 1.43
C GLY A 64 -3.53 10.90 0.38
N ASN A 65 -2.51 10.96 -0.45
CA ASN A 65 -2.27 9.98 -1.51
C ASN A 65 -1.51 8.76 -0.97
N ILE A 66 -1.68 7.64 -1.67
CA ILE A 66 -0.89 6.43 -1.44
C ILE A 66 -0.26 6.02 -2.77
N ASP A 67 1.06 6.02 -2.80
CA ASP A 67 1.85 5.57 -3.93
C ASP A 67 2.60 4.30 -3.50
N ALA A 68 2.22 3.17 -4.10
CA ALA A 68 2.75 1.86 -3.77
C ALA A 68 3.42 1.22 -4.98
N GLN A 69 4.61 0.69 -4.76
CA GLN A 69 5.33 -0.15 -5.70
C GLN A 69 5.49 -1.55 -5.08
N VAL A 70 4.97 -2.57 -5.75
CA VAL A 70 4.93 -3.96 -5.25
C VAL A 70 5.60 -4.89 -6.26
N PRO A 71 6.13 -6.05 -5.83
CA PRO A 71 6.74 -7.00 -6.76
C PRO A 71 5.68 -7.63 -7.66
N ASN A 72 6.03 -7.96 -8.90
CA ASN A 72 5.12 -8.69 -9.80
C ASN A 72 4.93 -10.17 -9.39
N LYS A 73 4.15 -10.41 -8.32
CA LYS A 73 3.81 -11.73 -7.77
C LYS A 73 2.30 -11.95 -7.69
N GLY A 74 1.89 -13.16 -7.29
CA GLY A 74 0.50 -13.49 -6.98
C GLY A 74 -0.01 -12.71 -5.77
N MET A 75 -1.07 -11.92 -5.96
CA MET A 75 -1.65 -11.11 -4.89
C MET A 75 -3.15 -10.87 -5.07
N ASP A 76 -3.83 -10.74 -3.94
CA ASP A 76 -5.25 -10.36 -3.87
C ASP A 76 -5.32 -8.86 -3.65
N LEU A 77 -5.80 -8.13 -4.65
CA LEU A 77 -5.90 -6.68 -4.62
C LEU A 77 -7.27 -6.27 -4.08
N LYS A 78 -7.26 -5.38 -3.08
CA LYS A 78 -8.43 -4.63 -2.65
C LYS A 78 -8.05 -3.17 -2.44
N LEU A 79 -8.38 -2.34 -3.42
CA LEU A 79 -8.07 -0.91 -3.44
C LEU A 79 -9.39 -0.11 -3.36
N SER A 80 -9.43 0.92 -2.53
CA SER A 80 -10.58 1.84 -2.42
C SER A 80 -10.08 3.29 -2.27
N ALA A 81 -10.51 4.17 -3.18
CA ALA A 81 -10.11 5.58 -3.20
C ALA A 81 -11.03 6.42 -4.07
N ASN A 82 -10.92 7.75 -4.01
CA ASN A 82 -11.57 8.61 -4.99
C ASN A 82 -11.03 8.36 -6.42
N LYS A 83 -9.72 8.13 -6.54
CA LYS A 83 -9.09 7.79 -7.82
C LYS A 83 -8.08 6.68 -7.66
N ILE A 84 -8.16 5.68 -8.53
CA ILE A 84 -7.20 4.57 -8.58
C ILE A 84 -6.48 4.62 -9.93
N LYS A 85 -5.17 4.83 -9.89
CA LYS A 85 -4.27 4.67 -11.04
C LYS A 85 -3.46 3.40 -10.84
N THR A 86 -3.54 2.49 -11.79
CA THR A 86 -2.69 1.31 -11.84
C THR A 86 -1.93 1.30 -13.15
N GLU A 87 -0.75 0.70 -13.17
CA GLU A 87 -0.16 0.22 -14.41
C GLU A 87 -1.00 -0.91 -15.01
N THR A 88 -0.62 -1.39 -16.20
CA THR A 88 -1.28 -2.51 -16.86
C THR A 88 -1.26 -3.75 -15.97
N LEU A 89 -2.45 -4.21 -15.56
CA LEU A 89 -2.62 -5.37 -14.70
C LEU A 89 -2.70 -6.65 -15.54
N ASN A 90 -1.54 -7.19 -15.93
CA ASN A 90 -1.47 -8.46 -16.66
C ASN A 90 -1.96 -9.61 -15.77
N ASN A 91 -2.76 -10.53 -16.31
CA ASN A 91 -3.34 -11.67 -15.57
C ASN A 91 -4.21 -11.25 -14.36
N PHE A 92 -4.83 -10.07 -14.42
CA PHE A 92 -5.79 -9.66 -13.42
C PHE A 92 -7.17 -10.25 -13.67
N ILE A 93 -7.74 -10.84 -12.63
CA ILE A 93 -9.10 -11.39 -12.62
C ILE A 93 -9.84 -10.73 -11.48
N GLY A 94 -10.83 -9.90 -11.81
CA GLY A 94 -11.62 -9.19 -10.82
C GLY A 94 -12.46 -8.08 -11.42
N LYS A 95 -12.88 -7.17 -10.55
CA LYS A 95 -13.71 -6.02 -10.87
C LYS A 95 -12.92 -4.73 -10.65
N LYS A 96 -13.07 -3.82 -11.60
CA LYS A 96 -12.60 -2.45 -11.50
C LYS A 96 -13.80 -1.56 -11.72
N GLU A 97 -14.20 -0.88 -10.66
CA GLU A 97 -15.33 0.04 -10.63
C GLU A 97 -14.80 1.44 -10.29
N GLU A 98 -15.67 2.45 -10.34
CA GLU A 98 -15.27 3.80 -9.97
C GLU A 98 -14.88 3.82 -8.49
N GLY A 99 -13.63 4.17 -8.21
CA GLY A 99 -13.10 4.24 -6.86
C GLY A 99 -12.85 2.92 -6.15
N GLU A 100 -13.08 1.78 -6.81
CA GLU A 100 -12.80 0.45 -6.25
C GLU A 100 -12.10 -0.48 -7.25
N LEU A 101 -11.14 -1.25 -6.75
CA LEU A 101 -10.52 -2.35 -7.50
C LEU A 101 -10.38 -3.55 -6.60
N THR A 102 -11.10 -4.63 -6.93
CA THR A 102 -11.05 -5.88 -6.18
C THR A 102 -10.80 -7.04 -7.14
N GLY A 103 -9.80 -7.86 -6.85
CA GLY A 103 -9.50 -9.01 -7.68
C GLY A 103 -8.20 -9.68 -7.30
N THR A 104 -7.73 -10.53 -8.18
CA THR A 104 -6.46 -11.24 -8.04
C THR A 104 -5.58 -10.94 -9.24
N ILE A 105 -4.28 -10.94 -9.04
CA ILE A 105 -3.29 -10.91 -10.13
C ILE A 105 -2.37 -12.12 -9.96
N ASN A 106 -1.93 -12.72 -11.07
CA ASN A 106 -1.05 -13.89 -11.10
C ASN A 106 -1.52 -15.06 -10.20
N GLY A 107 -2.83 -15.31 -10.14
CA GLY A 107 -3.41 -16.40 -9.35
C GLY A 107 -3.70 -16.07 -7.88
N GLY A 108 -3.42 -14.84 -7.44
CA GLY A 108 -3.72 -14.39 -6.08
C GLY A 108 -2.73 -14.86 -5.02
N GLY A 109 -3.12 -14.75 -3.75
CA GLY A 109 -2.40 -15.32 -2.60
C GLY A 109 -2.13 -14.33 -1.49
N ILE A 110 -1.25 -13.35 -1.74
CA ILE A 110 -0.89 -12.37 -0.70
C ILE A 110 -1.91 -11.21 -0.72
N PRO A 111 -2.63 -10.93 0.38
CA PRO A 111 -3.55 -9.81 0.43
C PRO A 111 -2.82 -8.47 0.41
N VAL A 112 -3.20 -7.63 -0.55
CA VAL A 112 -2.77 -6.24 -0.70
C VAL A 112 -3.99 -5.34 -0.60
N LYS A 113 -4.10 -4.63 0.52
CA LYS A 113 -5.20 -3.72 0.84
C LYS A 113 -4.69 -2.29 0.88
N ILE A 114 -5.27 -1.42 0.07
CA ILE A 114 -4.91 0.00 0.06
C ILE A 114 -6.19 0.83 0.08
N ASN A 115 -6.32 1.71 1.05
CA ASN A 115 -7.48 2.59 1.16
C ASN A 115 -7.07 4.03 1.43
N THR A 116 -7.68 4.97 0.70
CA THR A 116 -7.63 6.40 1.03
C THR A 116 -9.03 7.00 0.91
N GLY A 117 -9.43 7.87 1.84
CA GLY A 117 -10.74 8.52 1.78
C GLY A 117 -10.84 9.51 0.62
N SER A 118 -10.08 10.60 0.70
CA SER A 118 -10.15 11.70 -0.29
C SER A 118 -9.06 11.66 -1.36
N GLY A 119 -8.03 10.86 -1.16
CA GLY A 119 -6.83 10.86 -1.99
C GLY A 119 -6.91 9.97 -3.23
N LYS A 120 -5.76 9.88 -3.91
CA LYS A 120 -5.51 8.98 -5.02
C LYS A 120 -4.63 7.82 -4.58
N ILE A 121 -4.91 6.64 -5.11
CA ILE A 121 -4.00 5.50 -5.08
C ILE A 121 -3.26 5.44 -6.41
N SER A 122 -1.93 5.33 -6.38
CA SER A 122 -1.13 4.85 -7.50
C SER A 122 -0.49 3.51 -7.13
N LEU A 123 -0.80 2.46 -7.89
CA LEU A 123 -0.16 1.16 -7.74
C LEU A 123 0.67 0.84 -9.00
N SER A 124 1.94 0.54 -8.79
CA SER A 124 2.90 0.16 -9.84
C SER A 124 3.61 -1.14 -9.49
N PHE A 125 4.20 -1.79 -10.49
CA PHE A 125 4.92 -3.05 -10.31
C PHE A 125 6.41 -2.89 -10.60
N LYS A 126 7.26 -3.62 -9.87
CA LYS A 126 8.71 -3.68 -10.10
C LYS A 126 9.22 -5.11 -10.11
#